data_AF-A0A962EJ30-F1
#
_entry.id   AF-A0A962EJ30-F1
#
_cell.length_a   1.000
_cell.length_b   1.000
_cell.length_c   1.000
_cell.angle_alpha   90.00
_cell.angle_beta   90.00
_cell.angle_gamma   90.00
#
_symmetry.space_group_name_H-M   'P 1'
#
loop_
_entity.id
_entity.type
_entity.pdbx_description
1 polymer ?
#
loop_
_entity_poly.entity_id
_entity_poly.type
_entity_poly.pdbx_seq_one_letter_code
_entity_poly.pdbx_strand_id
1 'polypeptide(L)'
;MLVKQKKDPRTWVYFLLPGLVVFLFVCFFSVSLQRLSYPYEIEWIEGGVLHQVTRVLDGLPLYTQPSMDFIPALYTPFYYYISAFFTGILGWGFFPLRLVSFCASIGVMCSIGWVVYEYSRNRLFAFVGAGFIVAMYWFTDFWFDVARVDSLWTFFLSVPLACLLVYRIRPNLQLLV
;
A
#
# COMPACT_ATOMS: atom_id res chain seq x y z
N MET A 1 -15.58 -47.43 4.59
CA MET A 1 -16.61 -46.82 3.71
C MET A 1 -16.56 -45.31 3.90
N LEU A 2 -16.03 -44.57 2.92
CA LEU A 2 -16.08 -43.10 2.93
C LEU A 2 -17.49 -42.69 2.49
N VAL A 3 -18.26 -42.12 3.41
CA VAL A 3 -19.56 -41.50 3.10
C VAL A 3 -19.28 -40.37 2.10
N LYS A 4 -19.70 -40.54 0.84
CA LYS A 4 -19.70 -39.45 -0.15
C LYS A 4 -20.62 -38.35 0.39
N GLN A 5 -20.03 -37.30 0.97
CA GLN A 5 -20.77 -36.08 1.28
C GLN A 5 -21.40 -35.56 -0.01
N LYS A 6 -22.73 -35.49 -0.04
CA LYS A 6 -23.46 -34.77 -1.09
C LYS A 6 -22.99 -33.31 -1.03
N LYS A 7 -22.36 -32.81 -2.11
CA LYS A 7 -22.03 -31.39 -2.23
C LYS A 7 -23.32 -30.59 -2.10
N ASP A 8 -23.36 -29.66 -1.14
CA ASP A 8 -24.45 -28.71 -1.00
C ASP A 8 -24.58 -27.92 -2.32
N PRO A 9 -25.77 -27.87 -2.96
CA PRO A 9 -25.99 -27.10 -4.18
C PRO A 9 -25.72 -25.58 -4.00
N ARG A 10 -25.61 -25.08 -2.76
CA ARG A 10 -25.28 -23.68 -2.45
C ARG A 10 -23.78 -23.40 -2.34
N THR A 11 -22.92 -24.37 -2.65
CA THR A 11 -21.46 -24.21 -2.58
C THR A 11 -20.91 -23.07 -3.43
N TRP A 12 -21.64 -22.62 -4.47
CA TRP A 12 -21.28 -21.46 -5.29
C TRP A 12 -21.23 -20.14 -4.48
N VAL A 13 -22.02 -20.01 -3.40
CA VAL A 13 -22.06 -18.80 -2.56
C VAL A 13 -20.69 -18.52 -1.91
N TYR A 14 -19.93 -19.57 -1.60
CA TYR A 14 -18.58 -19.45 -1.05
C TYR A 14 -17.56 -18.86 -2.05
N PHE A 15 -17.88 -18.82 -3.34
CA PHE A 15 -17.04 -18.23 -4.38
C PHE A 15 -17.38 -16.76 -4.68
N LEU A 16 -18.51 -16.24 -4.19
CA LEU A 16 -18.91 -14.85 -4.43
C LEU A 16 -17.91 -13.86 -3.83
N LEU A 17 -17.51 -14.07 -2.57
CA LEU A 17 -16.59 -13.17 -1.89
C LEU A 17 -15.19 -13.20 -2.51
N PRO A 18 -14.54 -14.36 -2.75
CA PRO A 18 -13.30 -14.42 -3.50
C PRO A 18 -13.42 -13.81 -4.90
N GLY A 19 -14.52 -14.05 -5.62
CA GLY A 19 -14.77 -13.47 -6.94
C GLY A 19 -14.84 -11.94 -6.91
N LEU A 20 -15.54 -11.37 -5.92
CA LEU A 20 -15.56 -9.92 -5.70
C LEU A 20 -14.17 -9.38 -5.39
N VAL A 21 -13.40 -10.07 -4.54
CA VAL A 21 -12.03 -9.67 -4.21
C VAL A 21 -11.13 -9.67 -5.45
N VAL A 22 -11.22 -10.70 -6.30
CA VAL A 22 -10.50 -10.73 -7.59
C VAL A 22 -10.87 -9.51 -8.44
N PHE A 23 -12.16 -9.21 -8.58
CA PHE A 23 -12.63 -8.04 -9.31
C PHE A 23 -12.04 -6.73 -8.75
N LEU A 24 -12.04 -6.55 -7.42
CA LEU A 24 -11.47 -5.37 -6.77
C LEU A 24 -9.96 -5.23 -7.01
N PHE A 25 -9.21 -6.34 -6.92
CA PHE A 25 -7.78 -6.33 -7.26
C PHE A 25 -7.53 -5.94 -8.71
N VAL A 26 -8.30 -6.50 -9.65
CA VAL A 26 -8.18 -6.15 -11.07
C VAL A 26 -8.45 -4.67 -11.27
N CYS A 27 -9.51 -4.11 -10.68
CA CYS A 27 -9.81 -2.68 -10.75
C CYS A 27 -8.68 -1.83 -10.16
N PHE A 28 -8.22 -2.14 -8.94
CA PHE A 28 -7.13 -1.41 -8.29
C PHE A 28 -5.87 -1.42 -9.15
N PHE A 29 -5.36 -2.59 -9.52
CA PHE A 29 -4.12 -2.68 -10.29
C PHE A 29 -4.27 -2.03 -11.67
N SER A 30 -5.42 -2.18 -12.34
CA SER A 30 -5.63 -1.54 -13.65
C SER A 30 -5.56 -0.02 -13.54
N VAL A 31 -6.20 0.56 -12.52
CA VAL A 31 -6.18 2.01 -12.28
C VAL A 31 -4.77 2.46 -11.88
N SER A 32 -4.17 1.83 -10.88
CA SER A 32 -2.86 2.25 -10.36
C SER A 32 -1.75 2.13 -11.40
N LEU A 33 -1.76 1.08 -12.23
CA LEU A 33 -0.76 0.93 -13.30
C LEU A 33 -0.88 2.03 -14.36
N GLN A 34 -2.08 2.47 -14.70
CA GLN A 34 -2.28 3.59 -15.63
C GLN A 34 -1.85 4.92 -15.00
N ARG A 35 -2.16 5.12 -13.72
CA ARG A 35 -1.83 6.32 -12.96
C ARG A 35 -0.33 6.48 -12.71
N LEU A 36 0.39 5.37 -12.48
CA LEU A 36 1.84 5.40 -12.25
C LEU A 36 2.59 6.16 -13.34
N SER A 37 2.32 5.85 -14.61
CA SER A 37 3.01 6.47 -15.76
C SER A 37 2.40 7.79 -16.24
N TYR A 38 1.27 8.23 -15.67
CA TYR A 38 0.61 9.44 -16.13
C TYR A 38 1.45 10.68 -15.79
N PRO A 39 1.82 11.54 -16.76
CA PRO A 39 2.86 12.54 -16.55
C PRO A 39 2.39 13.80 -15.81
N TYR A 40 1.10 13.95 -15.55
CA TYR A 40 0.52 15.11 -14.88
C TYR A 40 -0.03 14.75 -13.51
N GLU A 41 -0.30 15.77 -12.71
CA GLU A 41 -0.96 15.64 -11.40
C GLU A 41 -2.33 14.99 -11.55
N ILE A 42 -2.56 13.97 -10.73
CA ILE A 42 -3.85 13.29 -10.56
C ILE A 42 -4.52 13.81 -9.30
N GLU A 43 -3.72 14.11 -8.27
CA GLU A 43 -4.18 14.64 -7.01
C GLU A 43 -3.51 16.00 -6.75
N TRP A 44 -4.29 16.96 -6.22
CA TRP A 44 -3.94 18.38 -6.10
C TRP A 44 -2.68 18.68 -5.27
N ILE A 45 -2.23 17.74 -4.42
CA ILE A 45 -1.04 17.92 -3.58
C ILE A 45 0.24 17.36 -4.24
N GLU A 46 0.13 16.55 -5.30
CA GLU A 46 1.28 15.84 -5.88
C GLU A 46 2.36 16.81 -6.37
N GLY A 47 1.97 17.95 -6.93
CA GLY A 47 2.91 19.02 -7.32
C GLY A 47 3.67 19.58 -6.13
N GLY A 48 2.97 19.82 -5.02
CA GLY A 48 3.57 20.26 -3.76
C GLY A 48 4.56 19.23 -3.22
N VAL A 49 4.21 17.95 -3.26
CA VAL A 49 5.08 16.83 -2.84
C VAL A 49 6.31 16.72 -3.75
N LEU A 50 6.14 16.83 -5.07
CA LEU A 50 7.25 16.83 -6.02
C LEU A 50 8.20 18.02 -5.80
N HIS A 51 7.67 19.18 -5.39
CA HIS A 51 8.48 20.33 -5.01
C HIS A 51 9.29 20.04 -3.72
N GLN A 52 8.71 19.37 -2.71
CA GLN A 52 9.48 18.92 -1.54
C GLN A 52 10.64 17.99 -1.95
N VAL A 53 10.36 17.01 -2.83
CA VAL A 53 11.36 16.07 -3.34
C VAL A 53 12.46 16.78 -4.13
N THR A 54 12.09 17.74 -4.97
CA THR A 54 13.05 18.54 -5.75
C THR A 54 13.99 19.30 -4.83
N ARG A 55 13.48 19.92 -3.76
CA ARG A 55 14.34 20.58 -2.76
C ARG A 55 15.31 19.63 -2.06
N VAL A 56 14.89 18.40 -1.76
CA VAL A 56 15.78 17.39 -1.19
C VAL A 56 16.93 17.08 -2.15
N LEU A 57 16.63 16.94 -3.45
CA LEU A 57 17.64 16.72 -4.49
C LEU A 57 18.61 17.91 -4.63
N ASP A 58 18.10 19.13 -4.47
CA ASP A 58 18.89 20.36 -4.52
C ASP A 58 19.70 20.61 -3.23
N GLY A 59 19.60 19.74 -2.22
CA GLY A 59 20.27 19.90 -0.93
C GLY A 59 19.70 21.03 -0.06
N LEU A 60 18.48 21.49 -0.36
CA LEU A 60 17.81 22.57 0.35
C LEU A 60 17.00 22.03 1.55
N PRO A 61 16.84 22.82 2.64
CA PRO A 61 16.06 22.40 3.79
C PRO A 61 14.57 22.30 3.44
N LEU A 62 13.92 21.24 3.96
CA LEU A 62 12.48 20.99 3.85
C LEU A 62 11.66 21.87 4.80
N TYR A 63 12.11 22.04 6.04
CA TYR A 63 11.43 22.84 7.05
C TYR A 63 12.15 24.17 7.21
N THR A 64 11.68 25.17 6.48
CA THR A 64 12.17 26.54 6.52
C THR A 64 10.99 27.49 6.76
N GLN A 65 11.26 28.78 7.00
CA GLN A 65 10.18 29.77 7.06
C GLN A 65 9.45 29.81 5.70
N PRO A 66 8.10 29.74 5.68
CA PRO A 66 7.34 29.86 4.43
C PRO A 66 7.64 31.17 3.69
N SER A 67 7.77 31.11 2.37
CA SER A 67 7.97 32.25 1.47
C SER A 67 7.05 32.17 0.25
N MET A 68 7.12 33.17 -0.63
CA MET A 68 6.39 33.16 -1.90
C MET A 68 6.86 32.02 -2.83
N ASP A 69 8.12 31.60 -2.70
CA ASP A 69 8.71 30.57 -3.55
C ASP A 69 8.47 29.17 -3.00
N PHE A 70 8.36 29.01 -1.68
CA PHE A 70 8.27 27.69 -1.07
C PHE A 70 7.52 27.69 0.26
N ILE A 71 6.62 26.70 0.40
CA ILE A 71 5.90 26.41 1.63
C ILE A 71 6.25 24.98 2.05
N PRO A 72 6.84 24.76 3.24
CA PRO A 72 7.06 23.43 3.79
C PRO A 72 5.76 22.65 3.92
N ALA A 73 5.80 21.37 3.58
CA ALA A 73 4.68 20.48 3.82
C ALA A 73 4.58 20.09 5.32
N LEU A 74 3.35 19.89 5.80
CA LEU A 74 3.02 19.55 7.20
C LEU A 74 3.22 18.05 7.54
N TYR A 75 4.07 17.35 6.79
CA TYR A 75 4.29 15.91 6.95
C TYR A 75 5.73 15.62 7.34
N THR A 76 5.97 14.45 7.93
CA THR A 76 7.30 13.96 8.25
C THR A 76 8.14 13.75 6.99
N PRO A 77 9.48 13.88 7.06
CA PRO A 77 10.27 14.07 5.86
C PRO A 77 10.61 12.77 5.14
N PHE A 78 10.33 11.63 5.77
CA PHE A 78 10.83 10.33 5.33
C PHE A 78 10.33 9.93 3.93
N TYR A 79 9.07 10.24 3.61
CA TYR A 79 8.54 10.02 2.27
C TYR A 79 9.28 10.82 1.21
N TYR A 80 9.62 12.08 1.48
CA TYR A 80 10.34 12.93 0.54
C TYR A 80 11.76 12.41 0.29
N TYR A 81 12.46 11.94 1.33
CA TYR A 81 13.80 11.35 1.17
C TYR A 81 13.80 10.06 0.35
N ILE A 82 12.86 9.14 0.63
CA ILE A 82 12.74 7.90 -0.15
C ILE A 82 12.37 8.23 -1.59
N SER A 83 11.43 9.15 -1.80
CA SER A 83 11.02 9.55 -3.14
C SER A 83 12.15 10.26 -3.88
N ALA A 84 12.95 11.09 -3.22
CA ALA A 84 14.14 11.73 -3.80
C ALA A 84 15.18 10.69 -4.24
N PHE A 85 15.43 9.66 -3.41
CA PHE A 85 16.30 8.55 -3.79
C PHE A 85 15.84 7.88 -5.11
N PHE A 86 14.56 7.53 -5.22
CA PHE A 86 14.03 6.95 -6.45
C PHE A 86 14.00 7.93 -7.62
N THR A 87 13.73 9.21 -7.37
CA THR A 87 13.75 10.26 -8.40
C THR A 87 15.15 10.45 -8.98
N GLY A 88 16.19 10.37 -8.16
CA GLY A 88 17.59 10.43 -8.62
C GLY A 88 18.00 9.26 -9.53
N ILE A 89 17.29 8.13 -9.46
CA ILE A 89 17.58 6.92 -10.25
C ILE A 89 16.69 6.84 -11.50
N LEU A 90 15.39 7.11 -11.33
CA LEU A 90 14.35 6.89 -12.34
C LEU A 90 14.03 8.15 -13.15
N GLY A 91 14.58 9.30 -12.77
CA GLY A 91 14.34 10.60 -13.38
C GLY A 91 13.27 11.41 -12.67
N TRP A 92 13.25 12.72 -12.95
CA TRP A 92 12.32 13.67 -12.37
C TRP A 92 10.90 13.51 -12.91
N GLY A 93 9.90 13.58 -12.04
CA GLY A 93 8.48 13.52 -12.38
C GLY A 93 7.64 12.85 -11.29
N PHE A 94 6.37 12.58 -11.56
CA PHE A 94 5.47 11.95 -10.59
C PHE A 94 5.66 10.44 -10.44
N PHE A 95 6.18 9.77 -11.47
CA PHE A 95 6.33 8.31 -11.50
C PHE A 95 7.09 7.74 -10.28
N PRO A 96 8.28 8.25 -9.89
CA PRO A 96 9.02 7.71 -8.75
C PRO A 96 8.27 7.84 -7.43
N LEU A 97 7.56 8.96 -7.22
CA LEU A 97 6.80 9.22 -6.00
C LEU A 97 5.59 8.29 -5.90
N ARG A 98 4.84 8.15 -7.01
CA ARG A 98 3.72 7.20 -7.10
C ARG A 98 4.17 5.77 -6.93
N LEU A 99 5.34 5.42 -7.45
CA LEU A 99 5.94 4.09 -7.27
C LEU A 99 6.17 3.78 -5.79
N VAL A 100 6.65 4.75 -5.00
CA VAL A 100 6.82 4.58 -3.54
C VAL A 100 5.47 4.28 -2.88
N SER A 101 4.44 5.08 -3.15
CA SER A 101 3.11 4.91 -2.54
C SER A 101 2.44 3.61 -2.99
N PHE A 102 2.52 3.28 -4.28
CA PHE A 102 2.03 2.03 -4.84
C PHE A 102 2.70 0.80 -4.20
N CYS A 103 4.04 0.76 -4.14
CA CYS A 103 4.77 -0.32 -3.50
C CYS A 103 4.42 -0.44 -2.01
N ALA A 104 4.28 0.68 -1.31
CA ALA A 104 3.86 0.68 0.09
C ALA A 104 2.46 0.10 0.27
N SER A 105 1.50 0.46 -0.61
CA SER A 105 0.13 -0.08 -0.57
C SER A 105 0.09 -1.61 -0.78
N ILE A 106 0.91 -2.14 -1.69
CA ILE A 106 1.09 -3.59 -1.86
C ILE A 106 1.68 -4.20 -0.59
N GLY A 107 2.67 -3.55 0.02
CA GLY A 107 3.23 -3.97 1.30
C GLY A 107 2.19 -4.06 2.41
N VAL A 108 1.26 -3.11 2.50
CA VAL A 108 0.12 -3.15 3.43
C VAL A 108 -0.75 -4.37 3.14
N MET A 109 -1.16 -4.59 1.89
CA MET A 109 -1.98 -5.75 1.49
C MET A 109 -1.30 -7.08 1.85
N CYS A 110 0.00 -7.20 1.57
CA CYS A 110 0.81 -8.36 1.91
C CYS A 110 0.91 -8.57 3.43
N SER A 111 1.08 -7.50 4.22
CA SER A 111 1.18 -7.61 5.68
C SER A 111 -0.10 -8.15 6.31
N ILE A 112 -1.27 -7.69 5.83
CA ILE A 112 -2.57 -8.17 6.30
C ILE A 112 -2.81 -9.60 5.83
N GLY A 113 -2.55 -9.90 4.55
CA GLY A 113 -2.66 -11.26 4.02
C GLY A 113 -1.78 -12.25 4.78
N TRP A 114 -0.56 -11.84 5.16
CA TRP A 114 0.34 -12.64 5.97
C TRP A 114 -0.23 -12.96 7.34
N VAL A 115 -0.71 -11.97 8.09
CA VAL A 115 -1.33 -12.20 9.42
C VAL A 115 -2.52 -13.17 9.31
N VAL A 116 -3.41 -12.95 8.32
CA VAL A 116 -4.58 -13.81 8.12
C VAL A 116 -4.17 -15.23 7.73
N TYR A 117 -3.14 -15.40 6.90
CA TYR A 117 -2.58 -16.71 6.60
C TYR A 117 -2.04 -17.40 7.85
N GLU A 118 -1.35 -16.67 8.72
CA GLU A 118 -0.77 -17.25 9.92
C GLU A 118 -1.82 -17.76 10.91
N TYR A 119 -2.92 -17.03 11.07
CA TYR A 119 -4.05 -17.46 11.90
C TYR A 119 -4.83 -18.62 11.28
N SER A 120 -5.12 -18.56 9.98
CA SER A 120 -6.04 -19.51 9.34
C SER A 120 -5.38 -20.72 8.69
N ARG A 121 -4.08 -20.61 8.37
CA ARG A 121 -3.33 -21.51 7.48
C ARG A 121 -4.00 -21.72 6.11
N ASN A 122 -4.83 -20.78 5.69
CA ASN A 122 -5.59 -20.87 4.44
C ASN A 122 -5.27 -19.69 3.52
N ARG A 123 -4.75 -20.00 2.32
CA ARG A 123 -4.37 -18.99 1.31
C ARG A 123 -5.56 -18.22 0.76
N LEU A 124 -6.74 -18.83 0.68
CA LEU A 124 -7.95 -18.15 0.22
C LEU A 124 -8.38 -17.07 1.21
N PHE A 125 -8.34 -17.36 2.51
CA PHE A 125 -8.66 -16.37 3.54
C PHE A 125 -7.61 -15.26 3.60
N ALA A 126 -6.32 -15.59 3.43
CA ALA A 126 -5.27 -14.59 3.30
C ALA A 126 -5.52 -13.63 2.12
N PHE A 127 -5.88 -14.18 0.96
CA PHE A 127 -6.21 -13.39 -0.24
C PHE A 127 -7.45 -12.51 -0.02
N VAL A 128 -8.52 -13.06 0.56
CA VAL A 128 -9.72 -12.29 0.92
C VAL A 128 -9.40 -11.19 1.95
N GLY A 129 -8.54 -11.49 2.94
CA GLY A 129 -8.04 -10.55 3.94
C GLY A 129 -7.33 -9.36 3.30
N ALA A 130 -6.41 -9.61 2.37
CA ALA A 130 -5.77 -8.55 1.59
C ALA A 130 -6.79 -7.76 0.74
N GLY A 131 -7.79 -8.46 0.19
CA GLY A 131 -8.90 -7.87 -0.56
C GLY A 131 -9.71 -6.84 0.21
N PHE A 132 -9.86 -6.99 1.53
CA PHE A 132 -10.52 -5.97 2.37
C PHE A 132 -9.78 -4.64 2.38
N ILE A 133 -8.44 -4.65 2.30
CA ILE A 133 -7.67 -3.41 2.14
C ILE A 133 -7.93 -2.78 0.77
N VAL A 134 -7.96 -3.59 -0.29
CA VAL A 134 -8.26 -3.09 -1.65
C VAL A 134 -9.67 -2.51 -1.73
N ALA A 135 -10.64 -3.09 -1.02
CA ALA A 135 -12.01 -2.55 -0.95
C ALA A 135 -12.05 -1.12 -0.38
N MET A 136 -11.08 -0.73 0.44
CA MET A 136 -10.98 0.63 0.98
C MET A 136 -10.46 1.65 -0.03
N TYR A 137 -9.94 1.22 -1.18
CA TYR A 137 -9.36 2.13 -2.19
C TYR A 137 -10.35 3.19 -2.67
N TRP A 138 -11.63 2.82 -2.84
CA TRP A 138 -12.69 3.78 -3.17
C TRP A 138 -12.99 4.73 -2.01
N PHE A 139 -13.02 4.22 -0.77
CA PHE A 139 -13.34 5.01 0.43
C PHE A 139 -12.25 6.00 0.83
N THR A 140 -11.02 5.81 0.33
CA THR A 140 -9.90 6.74 0.53
C THR A 140 -9.72 7.69 -0.64
N ASP A 141 -10.76 7.92 -1.46
CA ASP A 141 -10.70 8.74 -2.67
C ASP A 141 -9.54 8.36 -3.61
N PHE A 142 -9.22 7.07 -3.64
CA PHE A 142 -8.18 6.46 -4.48
C PHE A 142 -6.75 6.91 -4.17
N TRP A 143 -6.41 7.13 -2.90
CA TRP A 143 -5.09 7.64 -2.50
C TRP A 143 -3.96 6.60 -2.38
N PHE A 144 -4.21 5.32 -2.65
CA PHE A 144 -3.20 4.27 -2.40
C PHE A 144 -1.93 4.41 -3.24
N ASP A 145 -2.04 4.88 -4.49
CA ASP A 145 -0.96 4.90 -5.49
C ASP A 145 -0.52 6.31 -5.92
N VAL A 146 -1.20 7.37 -5.44
CA VAL A 146 -0.82 8.75 -5.75
C VAL A 146 0.43 9.17 -4.97
N ALA A 147 1.13 10.20 -5.45
CA ALA A 147 2.37 10.73 -4.87
C ALA A 147 2.12 11.43 -3.52
N ARG A 148 1.79 10.64 -2.49
CA ARG A 148 1.47 11.07 -1.13
C ARG A 148 2.04 10.11 -0.09
N VAL A 149 2.25 10.64 1.12
CA VAL A 149 2.86 9.94 2.26
C VAL A 149 1.99 8.84 2.88
N ASP A 150 0.67 8.89 2.69
CA ASP A 150 -0.33 8.10 3.42
C ASP A 150 -0.10 6.57 3.36
N SER A 151 0.14 6.04 2.15
CA SER A 151 0.41 4.61 1.95
C SER A 151 1.72 4.16 2.60
N LEU A 152 2.77 4.99 2.52
CA LEU A 152 4.06 4.70 3.12
C LEU A 152 3.98 4.70 4.64
N TRP A 153 3.29 5.68 5.22
CA TRP A 153 3.04 5.73 6.66
C TRP A 153 2.26 4.49 7.12
N THR A 154 1.20 4.13 6.40
CA THR A 154 0.39 2.95 6.73
C THR A 154 1.20 1.65 6.64
N PHE A 155 2.09 1.54 5.65
CA PHE A 155 3.03 0.41 5.53
C PHE A 155 3.94 0.28 6.75
N PHE A 156 4.53 1.39 7.22
CA PHE A 156 5.39 1.39 8.40
C PHE A 156 4.64 1.14 9.71
N LEU A 157 3.32 1.28 9.73
CA LEU A 157 2.50 0.82 10.85
C LEU A 157 2.10 -0.65 10.73
N SER A 158 1.68 -1.07 9.55
CA SER A 158 1.09 -2.39 9.33
C SER A 158 2.13 -3.50 9.39
N VAL A 159 3.33 -3.29 8.86
CA VAL A 159 4.38 -4.33 8.82
C VAL A 159 4.90 -4.68 10.21
N PRO A 160 5.32 -3.72 11.08
CA PRO A 160 5.75 -4.06 12.42
C PRO A 160 4.64 -4.71 13.25
N LEU A 161 3.40 -4.23 13.11
CA LEU A 161 2.25 -4.85 13.76
C LEU A 161 2.03 -6.29 13.27
N ALA A 162 2.12 -6.52 11.96
CA ALA A 162 2.04 -7.86 11.39
C ALA A 162 3.14 -8.77 11.96
N CYS A 163 4.39 -8.30 12.01
CA CYS A 163 5.50 -9.05 12.61
C CYS A 163 5.20 -9.45 14.07
N LEU A 164 4.71 -8.51 14.89
CA LEU A 164 4.36 -8.77 16.30
C LEU A 164 3.23 -9.78 16.43
N LEU A 165 2.17 -9.66 15.62
CA LEU A 165 1.06 -10.60 15.62
C LEU A 165 1.52 -11.99 15.19
N VAL A 166 2.32 -12.10 14.14
CA VAL A 166 2.86 -13.39 13.66
C VAL A 166 3.79 -14.03 14.69
N TYR A 167 4.63 -13.24 15.35
CA TYR A 167 5.45 -13.72 16.48
C TYR A 167 4.58 -14.31 17.60
N ARG A 168 3.45 -13.67 17.92
CA ARG A 168 2.50 -14.18 18.92
C ARG A 168 1.80 -15.47 18.48
N ILE A 169 1.49 -15.61 17.20
CA ILE A 169 0.79 -16.79 16.64
C ILE A 169 1.73 -18.01 16.53
N ARG A 170 3.02 -17.80 16.26
CA ARG A 170 3.99 -18.88 16.05
C ARG A 170 4.78 -19.19 17.33
N PRO A 171 4.42 -20.22 18.10
CA PRO A 171 5.15 -20.58 19.33
C PRO A 171 6.62 -20.93 19.07
N ASN A 172 6.95 -21.50 17.89
CA ASN A 172 8.33 -21.85 17.55
C ASN A 172 9.26 -20.64 17.40
N LEU A 173 8.73 -19.45 17.10
CA LEU A 173 9.54 -18.22 17.04
C LEU A 173 9.82 -17.65 18.43
N GLN A 174 9.00 -17.97 19.42
CA GLN A 174 9.14 -17.52 20.81
C GLN A 174 10.28 -18.23 21.55
N LEU A 175 10.72 -19.38 21.05
CA LEU A 175 11.83 -20.17 21.61
C LEU A 175 13.22 -19.67 21.17
N LEU A 176 13.28 -18.67 20.28
CA LEU A 176 14.53 -18.10 19.74
C LEU A 176 14.98 -16.82 20.48
N VAL A 177 14.24 -16.40 21.52
CA VAL A 177 14.52 -15.25 22.39
C VAL A 177 14.52 -15.73 23.83
#